data_AF-A0A448BTR5-F1
#
_entry.id   AF-A0A448BTR5-F1
#
_cell.length_a   1.000
_cell.length_b   1.000
_cell.length_c   1.000
_cell.angle_alpha   90.00
_cell.angle_beta   90.00
_cell.angle_gamma   90.00
#
_symmetry.space_group_name_H-M   'P 1'
#
loop_
_entity.id
_entity.type
_entity.pdbx_description
1 polymer ?
#
loop_
_entity_poly.entity_id
_entity_poly.type
_entity_poly.pdbx_seq_one_letter_code
_entity_poly.pdbx_strand_id
1 'polypeptide(L)'
;MPAWGGVPAERCVQLGYFCLQLPAMQANPGEVVPSREADLADIRPFRQFNRLRLASDADGLSTWNNLLADLRELILLARPEVIVLPHPHFDPHPDHVRAQEAVREALQGLDWQPQALLHYANHLHDNDRWPMGDAHMGVSLPPLTEECSPLLPWTLALERTRQVDKAMALGMMHDLQPRPPFKRRLRRRLQGWLAGRRWPAYGEDEFMRKSVRRHELFWVESLDGEA
;
A
#
# COMPACT_ATOMS: atom_id res chain seq x y z
N MET A 1 11.61 4.58 -6.47
CA MET A 1 11.46 3.48 -5.49
C MET A 1 11.45 2.11 -6.16
N PRO A 2 10.58 1.79 -7.16
CA PRO A 2 10.52 0.43 -7.73
C PRO A 2 11.83 -0.08 -8.34
N ALA A 3 12.59 0.81 -9.00
CA ALA A 3 13.91 0.49 -9.57
C ALA A 3 14.94 0.01 -8.53
N TRP A 4 14.83 0.45 -7.26
CA TRP A 4 15.70 -0.05 -6.17
C TRP A 4 15.45 -1.53 -5.89
N GLY A 5 14.20 -1.98 -6.02
CA GLY A 5 13.81 -3.38 -5.92
C GLY A 5 14.04 -4.19 -7.20
N GLY A 6 14.73 -3.62 -8.20
CA GLY A 6 15.01 -4.29 -9.47
C GLY A 6 13.81 -4.41 -10.42
N VAL A 7 12.72 -3.68 -10.17
CA VAL A 7 11.54 -3.68 -11.06
C VAL A 7 11.82 -2.76 -12.26
N PRO A 8 11.79 -3.27 -13.50
CA PRO A 8 11.95 -2.44 -14.70
C PRO A 8 10.88 -1.36 -14.81
N ALA A 9 11.21 -0.21 -15.38
CA ALA A 9 10.28 0.91 -15.51
C ALA A 9 9.06 0.57 -16.37
N GLU A 10 9.20 -0.37 -17.31
CA GLU A 10 8.15 -0.90 -18.17
C GLU A 10 7.09 -1.69 -17.39
N ARG A 11 7.45 -2.17 -16.19
CA ARG A 11 6.55 -2.88 -15.26
C ARG A 11 6.08 -1.98 -14.11
N CYS A 12 6.35 -0.69 -14.18
CA CYS A 12 5.96 0.30 -13.19
C CYS A 12 4.94 1.25 -13.81
N VAL A 13 3.69 1.16 -13.37
CA VAL A 13 2.59 1.98 -13.90
C VAL A 13 1.96 2.77 -12.76
N GLN A 14 1.90 4.09 -12.93
CA GLN A 14 1.13 4.98 -12.06
C GLN A 14 -0.29 5.11 -12.64
N LEU A 15 -1.32 4.85 -11.85
CA LEU A 15 -2.72 4.99 -12.29
C LEU A 15 -3.21 6.44 -12.22
N GLY A 16 -2.61 7.30 -11.39
CA GLY A 16 -2.89 8.74 -11.41
C GLY A 16 -4.28 9.17 -10.91
N TYR A 17 -5.10 8.25 -10.39
CA TYR A 17 -6.35 8.59 -9.68
C TYR A 17 -6.06 9.26 -8.34
N PHE A 18 -7.00 10.08 -7.88
CA PHE A 18 -6.75 11.03 -6.80
C PHE A 18 -7.02 10.46 -5.41
N CYS A 19 -6.20 10.89 -4.46
CA CYS A 19 -6.36 10.57 -3.05
C CYS A 19 -7.70 11.11 -2.52
N LEU A 20 -8.32 10.36 -1.60
CA LEU A 20 -9.59 10.61 -0.93
C LEU A 20 -10.82 10.68 -1.85
N GLN A 21 -10.71 10.18 -3.09
CA GLN A 21 -11.77 10.26 -4.09
C GLN A 21 -12.35 8.91 -4.53
N LEU A 22 -11.71 7.78 -4.21
CA LEU A 22 -12.20 6.47 -4.63
C LEU A 22 -13.62 6.16 -4.11
N PRO A 23 -14.03 6.54 -2.87
CA PRO A 23 -15.41 6.34 -2.44
C PRO A 23 -16.43 7.10 -3.28
N ALA A 24 -16.11 8.33 -3.70
CA ALA A 24 -16.99 9.14 -4.53
C ALA A 24 -17.08 8.59 -5.96
N MET A 25 -15.95 8.11 -6.50
CA MET A 25 -15.90 7.45 -7.80
C MET A 25 -16.78 6.19 -7.80
N GLN A 26 -16.62 5.32 -6.79
CA GLN A 26 -17.41 4.09 -6.72
C GLN A 26 -18.91 4.36 -6.55
N ALA A 27 -19.29 5.37 -5.76
CA ALA A 27 -20.70 5.74 -5.58
C ALA A 27 -21.36 6.22 -6.88
N ASN A 28 -20.59 6.85 -7.78
CA ASN A 28 -21.06 7.36 -9.06
C ASN A 28 -20.12 6.93 -10.20
N PRO A 29 -20.17 5.66 -10.67
CA PRO A 29 -19.10 5.08 -11.47
C PRO A 29 -18.75 5.77 -12.79
N GLY A 30 -19.72 6.46 -13.39
CA GLY A 30 -19.56 7.21 -14.64
C GLY A 30 -19.25 8.69 -14.47
N GLU A 31 -19.29 9.23 -13.24
CA GLU A 31 -19.02 10.64 -12.99
C GLU A 31 -17.53 10.92 -12.80
N VAL A 32 -17.09 12.07 -13.29
CA VAL A 32 -15.71 12.54 -13.14
C VAL A 32 -15.52 13.09 -11.74
N VAL A 33 -14.56 12.55 -10.99
CA VAL A 33 -14.24 13.02 -9.64
C VAL A 33 -12.86 13.71 -9.66
N PRO A 34 -12.79 15.05 -9.54
CA PRO A 34 -11.53 15.80 -9.63
C PRO A 34 -10.65 15.62 -8.39
N SER A 35 -9.39 16.05 -8.44
CA SER A 35 -8.54 16.08 -7.24
C SER A 35 -9.03 17.13 -6.24
N ARG A 36 -8.83 16.88 -4.94
CA ARG A 36 -9.17 17.84 -3.87
C ARG A 36 -8.08 18.88 -3.68
N GLU A 37 -6.84 18.49 -3.90
CA GLU A 37 -5.65 19.31 -3.67
C GLU A 37 -5.14 19.96 -4.96
N ALA A 38 -5.22 19.24 -6.07
CA ALA A 38 -4.86 19.75 -7.38
C ALA A 38 -6.14 20.18 -8.10
N ASP A 39 -6.19 21.41 -8.60
CA ASP A 39 -7.33 21.94 -9.36
C ASP A 39 -7.37 21.34 -10.77
N LEU A 40 -7.54 20.01 -10.85
CA LEU A 40 -7.53 19.23 -12.08
C LEU A 40 -8.39 17.97 -11.94
N ALA A 41 -8.98 17.56 -13.06
CA ALA A 41 -9.72 16.31 -13.22
C ALA A 41 -9.02 15.30 -14.15
N ASP A 42 -7.98 15.74 -14.85
CA ASP A 42 -7.26 14.94 -15.82
C ASP A 42 -6.17 14.09 -15.13
N ILE A 43 -6.20 12.77 -15.31
CA ILE A 43 -5.23 11.85 -14.69
C ILE A 43 -3.87 11.80 -15.43
N ARG A 44 -3.81 12.25 -16.69
CA ARG A 44 -2.63 12.12 -17.56
C ARG A 44 -1.38 12.84 -17.07
N PRO A 45 -1.44 14.03 -16.43
CA PRO A 45 -0.25 14.67 -15.86
C PRO A 45 0.51 13.77 -14.88
N PHE A 46 -0.18 12.92 -14.13
CA PHE A 46 0.43 11.97 -13.19
C PHE A 46 0.97 10.70 -13.86
N ARG A 47 0.58 10.46 -15.12
CA ARG A 47 0.97 9.30 -15.93
C ARG A 47 2.08 9.60 -16.95
N GLN A 48 2.52 10.85 -17.06
CA GLN A 48 3.50 11.29 -18.07
C GLN A 48 4.83 10.50 -18.07
N PHE A 49 5.17 9.85 -16.96
CA PHE A 49 6.37 9.03 -16.83
C PHE A 49 6.13 7.53 -16.98
N ASN A 50 4.89 7.10 -17.21
CA ASN A 50 4.59 5.70 -17.52
C ASN A 50 5.24 5.34 -18.87
N ARG A 51 5.83 4.14 -18.94
CA ARG A 51 6.33 3.57 -20.19
C ARG A 51 5.25 2.83 -20.98
N LEU A 52 4.16 2.49 -20.31
CA LEU A 52 2.96 1.88 -20.86
C LEU A 52 1.85 2.93 -20.93
N ARG A 53 1.16 3.00 -22.07
CA ARG A 53 -0.06 3.80 -22.24
C ARG A 53 -1.27 2.91 -21.93
N LEU A 54 -2.20 3.41 -21.14
CA LEU A 54 -3.46 2.73 -20.82
C LEU A 54 -4.60 3.28 -21.67
N ALA A 55 -5.68 2.51 -21.82
CA ALA A 55 -6.83 2.91 -22.63
C ALA A 55 -7.44 4.25 -22.18
N SER A 56 -7.53 4.49 -20.86
CA SER A 56 -8.06 5.75 -20.32
C SER A 56 -7.17 6.97 -20.59
N ASP A 57 -5.94 6.81 -21.07
CA ASP A 57 -5.11 7.93 -21.53
C ASP A 57 -5.67 8.59 -22.81
N ALA A 58 -6.71 8.01 -23.41
CA ALA A 58 -7.47 8.61 -24.51
C ALA A 58 -8.26 9.85 -24.06
N ASP A 59 -8.96 9.77 -22.93
CA ASP A 59 -9.83 10.84 -22.41
C ASP A 59 -9.30 11.50 -21.13
N GLY A 60 -8.52 10.77 -20.33
CA GLY A 60 -7.96 11.23 -19.06
C GLY A 60 -8.97 11.35 -17.92
N LEU A 61 -10.17 10.78 -18.04
CA LEU A 61 -11.24 11.00 -17.07
C LEU A 61 -11.04 10.18 -15.79
N SER A 62 -11.13 10.84 -14.63
CA SER A 62 -11.04 10.25 -13.30
C SER A 62 -12.36 9.60 -12.84
N THR A 63 -12.83 8.59 -13.58
CA THR A 63 -14.05 7.83 -13.27
C THR A 63 -13.73 6.44 -12.70
N TRP A 64 -14.67 5.82 -11.98
CA TRP A 64 -14.53 4.43 -11.51
C TRP A 64 -14.42 3.46 -12.69
N ASN A 65 -15.23 3.67 -13.73
CA ASN A 65 -15.20 2.82 -14.91
C ASN A 65 -13.83 2.82 -15.59
N ASN A 66 -13.16 3.97 -15.69
CA ASN A 66 -11.80 4.04 -16.21
C ASN A 66 -10.80 3.33 -15.29
N LEU A 67 -10.94 3.48 -13.96
CA LEU A 67 -10.07 2.77 -13.01
C LEU A 67 -10.20 1.26 -13.18
N LEU A 68 -11.41 0.73 -13.28
CA LEU A 68 -11.64 -0.70 -13.51
C LEU A 68 -11.07 -1.16 -14.85
N ALA A 69 -11.28 -0.38 -15.92
CA ALA A 69 -10.76 -0.70 -17.24
C ALA A 69 -9.22 -0.79 -17.24
N ASP A 70 -8.56 0.18 -16.60
CA ASP A 70 -7.11 0.20 -16.48
C ASP A 70 -6.56 -0.96 -15.63
N LEU A 71 -7.23 -1.27 -14.51
CA LEU A 71 -6.87 -2.44 -13.69
C LEU A 71 -7.01 -3.74 -14.47
N ARG A 72 -8.09 -3.91 -15.25
CA ARG A 72 -8.30 -5.07 -16.12
C ARG A 72 -7.21 -5.19 -17.18
N GLU A 73 -6.89 -4.08 -17.85
CA GLU A 73 -5.82 -4.02 -18.85
C GLU A 73 -4.48 -4.45 -18.23
N LEU A 74 -4.12 -3.90 -17.07
CA LEU A 74 -2.89 -4.23 -16.35
C LEU A 74 -2.84 -5.70 -15.89
N ILE A 75 -3.94 -6.23 -15.36
CA ILE A 75 -4.02 -7.64 -14.92
C ILE A 75 -3.84 -8.58 -16.11
N LEU A 76 -4.48 -8.30 -17.25
CA LEU A 76 -4.36 -9.12 -18.45
C LEU A 76 -2.97 -9.05 -19.10
N LEU A 77 -2.31 -7.89 -19.01
CA LEU A 77 -0.95 -7.70 -19.50
C LEU A 77 0.08 -8.39 -18.61
N ALA A 78 -0.04 -8.21 -17.29
CA ALA A 78 0.93 -8.73 -16.32
C ALA A 78 0.73 -10.21 -16.01
N ARG A 79 -0.51 -10.72 -16.12
CA ARG A 79 -0.93 -12.07 -15.71
C ARG A 79 -0.32 -12.48 -14.37
N PRO A 80 -0.57 -11.71 -13.30
CA PRO A 80 0.07 -11.96 -12.02
C PRO A 80 -0.40 -13.29 -11.44
N GLU A 81 0.52 -14.06 -10.88
CA GLU A 81 0.18 -15.22 -10.04
C GLU A 81 -0.33 -14.77 -8.66
N VAL A 82 0.13 -13.62 -8.18
CA VAL A 82 -0.23 -13.07 -6.86
C VAL A 82 -0.47 -11.58 -6.95
N ILE A 83 -1.52 -11.09 -6.28
CA ILE A 83 -1.77 -9.65 -6.10
C ILE A 83 -1.70 -9.30 -4.61
N VAL A 84 -0.97 -8.24 -4.27
CA VAL A 84 -0.81 -7.73 -2.90
C VAL A 84 -1.73 -6.53 -2.69
N LEU A 85 -2.58 -6.57 -1.67
CA LEU A 85 -3.62 -5.56 -1.40
C LEU A 85 -3.71 -5.22 0.10
N PRO A 86 -4.25 -4.06 0.50
CA PRO A 86 -4.52 -3.80 1.91
C PRO A 86 -5.68 -4.68 2.42
N HIS A 87 -5.56 -5.16 3.66
CA HIS A 87 -6.61 -5.92 4.31
C HIS A 87 -7.73 -4.97 4.77
N PRO A 88 -8.99 -5.14 4.34
CA PRO A 88 -10.05 -4.15 4.55
C PRO A 88 -10.38 -3.90 6.03
N HIS A 89 -10.24 -4.92 6.89
CA HIS A 89 -10.48 -4.78 8.33
C HIS A 89 -9.27 -4.17 9.08
N PHE A 90 -8.05 -4.50 8.68
CA PHE A 90 -6.86 -4.05 9.42
C PHE A 90 -6.35 -2.70 8.93
N ASP A 91 -6.66 -2.32 7.69
CA ASP A 91 -6.24 -1.08 7.07
C ASP A 91 -7.45 -0.34 6.47
N PRO A 92 -8.35 0.21 7.33
CA PRO A 92 -9.66 0.68 6.90
C PRO A 92 -9.65 2.11 6.37
N HIS A 93 -8.52 2.60 5.85
CA HIS A 93 -8.54 3.86 5.12
C HIS A 93 -9.51 3.74 3.95
N PRO A 94 -10.45 4.69 3.76
CA PRO A 94 -11.50 4.55 2.75
C PRO A 94 -10.95 4.21 1.36
N ASP A 95 -9.89 4.88 0.90
CA ASP A 95 -9.29 4.55 -0.39
C ASP A 95 -8.61 3.18 -0.45
N HIS A 96 -8.06 2.67 0.66
CA HIS A 96 -7.45 1.34 0.66
C HIS A 96 -8.51 0.27 0.47
N VAL A 97 -9.64 0.41 1.19
CA VAL A 97 -10.79 -0.48 1.04
C VAL A 97 -11.35 -0.38 -0.38
N ARG A 98 -11.56 0.84 -0.91
CA ARG A 98 -12.06 1.02 -2.29
C ARG A 98 -11.08 0.52 -3.35
N ALA A 99 -9.78 0.70 -3.18
CA ALA A 99 -8.78 0.17 -4.11
C ALA A 99 -8.79 -1.36 -4.14
N GLN A 100 -8.95 -2.00 -2.98
CA GLN A 100 -9.09 -3.45 -2.89
C GLN A 100 -10.37 -3.93 -3.58
N GLU A 101 -11.50 -3.25 -3.34
CA GLU A 101 -12.77 -3.53 -4.03
C GLU A 101 -12.65 -3.34 -5.54
N ALA A 102 -11.97 -2.28 -6.01
CA ALA A 102 -11.73 -2.04 -7.44
C ALA A 102 -10.96 -3.18 -8.10
N VAL A 103 -9.93 -3.71 -7.44
CA VAL A 103 -9.17 -4.85 -7.96
C VAL A 103 -10.04 -6.11 -8.01
N ARG A 104 -10.84 -6.36 -6.97
CA ARG A 104 -11.78 -7.50 -6.96
C ARG A 104 -12.82 -7.39 -8.06
N GLU A 105 -13.40 -6.22 -8.24
CA GLU A 105 -14.37 -5.94 -9.30
C GLU A 105 -13.72 -6.09 -10.68
N ALA A 106 -12.50 -5.57 -10.86
CA ALA A 106 -11.74 -5.73 -12.08
C ALA A 106 -11.45 -7.20 -12.41
N LEU A 107 -11.22 -8.05 -11.42
CA LEU A 107 -11.01 -9.50 -11.61
C LEU A 107 -12.27 -10.24 -12.08
N GLN A 108 -13.48 -9.73 -11.81
CA GLN A 108 -14.72 -10.42 -12.16
C GLN A 108 -14.84 -10.60 -13.68
N GLY A 109 -14.99 -11.84 -14.13
CA GLY A 109 -15.13 -12.17 -15.55
C GLY A 109 -13.89 -11.88 -16.39
N LEU A 110 -12.69 -11.80 -15.80
CA LEU A 110 -11.44 -11.87 -16.57
C LEU A 110 -11.06 -13.33 -16.84
N ASP A 111 -10.53 -13.58 -18.04
CA ASP A 111 -10.01 -14.89 -18.45
C ASP A 111 -8.81 -15.35 -17.61
N TRP A 112 -8.06 -14.40 -17.04
CA TRP A 112 -6.96 -14.67 -16.13
C TRP A 112 -7.37 -14.38 -14.68
N GLN A 113 -7.08 -15.32 -13.78
CA GLN A 113 -7.19 -15.15 -12.34
C GLN A 113 -5.83 -15.39 -11.67
N PRO A 114 -5.43 -14.56 -10.69
CA PRO A 114 -4.27 -14.87 -9.86
C PRO A 114 -4.59 -16.07 -8.96
N GLN A 115 -3.55 -16.78 -8.54
CA GLN A 115 -3.64 -17.94 -7.64
C GLN A 115 -3.99 -17.51 -6.22
N ALA A 116 -3.46 -16.36 -5.79
CA ALA A 116 -3.67 -15.85 -4.44
C ALA A 116 -3.73 -14.32 -4.36
N LEU A 117 -4.49 -13.84 -3.38
CA LEU A 117 -4.39 -12.48 -2.88
C LEU A 117 -3.63 -12.48 -1.54
N LEU A 118 -2.67 -11.58 -1.41
CA LEU A 118 -1.92 -11.36 -0.17
C LEU A 118 -2.31 -10.02 0.43
N HIS A 119 -3.00 -10.07 1.57
CA HIS A 119 -3.47 -8.88 2.24
C HIS A 119 -2.44 -8.38 3.26
N TYR A 120 -2.05 -7.10 3.23
CA TYR A 120 -1.17 -6.48 4.22
C TYR A 120 -1.93 -5.52 5.13
N ALA A 121 -1.33 -5.15 6.26
CA ALA A 121 -1.80 -4.05 7.10
C ALA A 121 -0.70 -3.00 7.25
N ASN A 122 -0.95 -1.77 6.80
CA ASN A 122 0.02 -0.69 6.91
C ASN A 122 -0.24 0.19 8.15
N HIS A 123 -1.50 0.50 8.41
CA HIS A 123 -1.92 1.24 9.60
C HIS A 123 -3.19 0.65 10.19
N LEU A 124 -3.14 0.32 11.48
CA LEU A 124 -4.32 -0.14 12.22
C LEU A 124 -5.13 1.07 12.68
N HIS A 125 -6.44 1.04 12.46
CA HIS A 125 -7.40 2.07 12.88
C HIS A 125 -7.26 2.45 14.36
N ASP A 126 -7.20 1.44 15.24
CA ASP A 126 -7.23 1.63 16.69
C ASP A 126 -5.84 1.64 17.32
N ASN A 127 -4.77 1.45 16.54
CA ASN A 127 -3.44 1.24 17.10
C ASN A 127 -2.31 1.75 16.22
N ASP A 128 -2.08 3.05 16.34
CA ASP A 128 -0.93 3.75 15.79
C ASP A 128 0.44 3.26 16.28
N ARG A 129 0.52 2.34 17.25
CA ARG A 129 1.81 1.83 17.75
C ARG A 129 2.18 0.48 17.17
N TRP A 130 1.22 -0.24 16.61
CA TRP A 130 1.49 -1.52 15.98
C TRP A 130 2.42 -1.34 14.74
N PRO A 131 3.33 -2.29 14.47
CA PRO A 131 3.67 -3.44 15.30
C PRO A 131 4.41 -3.04 16.59
N MET A 132 4.11 -3.76 17.67
CA MET A 132 4.76 -3.53 18.97
C MET A 132 6.22 -4.01 18.95
N GLY A 133 7.03 -3.49 19.86
CA GLY A 133 8.44 -3.84 19.98
C GLY A 133 9.38 -3.07 19.06
N ASP A 134 10.67 -3.40 19.18
CA ASP A 134 11.77 -2.69 18.54
C ASP A 134 11.80 -2.88 17.02
N ALA A 135 12.33 -1.87 16.31
CA ALA A 135 12.61 -2.00 14.89
C ALA A 135 13.52 -3.21 14.62
N HIS A 136 13.39 -3.82 13.45
CA HIS A 136 14.08 -5.06 13.07
C HIS A 136 13.66 -6.32 13.84
N MET A 137 12.80 -6.23 14.84
CA MET A 137 12.18 -7.41 15.46
C MET A 137 10.99 -7.90 14.65
N GLY A 138 10.33 -8.96 15.15
CA GLY A 138 9.15 -9.54 14.53
C GLY A 138 7.96 -8.57 14.46
N VAL A 139 7.14 -8.73 13.42
CA VAL A 139 5.78 -8.19 13.38
C VAL A 139 4.90 -9.06 14.27
N SER A 140 4.28 -8.46 15.29
CA SER A 140 3.20 -9.08 16.07
C SER A 140 1.94 -9.18 15.23
N LEU A 141 1.09 -10.18 15.45
CA LEU A 141 -0.28 -10.14 14.92
C LEU A 141 -1.00 -8.88 15.42
N PRO A 142 -1.88 -8.27 14.61
CA PRO A 142 -2.70 -7.14 15.06
C PRO A 142 -3.64 -7.61 16.17
N PRO A 143 -3.96 -6.74 17.15
CA PRO A 143 -5.02 -7.03 18.09
C PRO A 143 -6.33 -7.20 17.32
N LEU A 144 -7.04 -8.29 17.59
CA LEU A 144 -8.36 -8.53 17.06
C LEU A 144 -9.38 -8.12 18.12
N THR A 145 -10.16 -7.07 17.84
CA THR A 145 -11.19 -6.53 18.74
C THR A 145 -12.59 -7.06 18.42
N GLU A 146 -12.79 -7.59 17.22
CA GLU A 146 -14.08 -8.09 16.71
C GLU A 146 -13.88 -9.47 16.07
N GLU A 147 -14.92 -10.30 16.03
CA GLU A 147 -14.85 -11.59 15.33
C GLU A 147 -14.63 -11.37 13.83
N CYS A 148 -13.65 -12.06 13.26
CA CYS A 148 -13.39 -12.06 11.82
C CYS A 148 -13.40 -13.49 11.29
N SER A 149 -13.61 -13.63 9.98
CA SER A 149 -13.43 -14.90 9.28
C SER A 149 -12.03 -15.48 9.55
N PRO A 150 -11.86 -16.82 9.49
CA PRO A 150 -10.57 -17.45 9.69
C PRO A 150 -9.48 -16.79 8.84
N LEU A 151 -8.43 -16.33 9.52
CA LEU A 151 -7.30 -15.64 8.91
C LEU A 151 -6.15 -16.64 8.75
N LEU A 152 -5.56 -16.69 7.55
CA LEU A 152 -4.36 -17.48 7.27
C LEU A 152 -3.13 -16.56 7.26
N PRO A 153 -2.47 -16.32 8.41
CA PRO A 153 -1.28 -15.49 8.44
C PRO A 153 -0.11 -16.21 7.77
N TRP A 154 0.56 -15.50 6.87
CA TRP A 154 1.81 -15.93 6.26
C TRP A 154 2.89 -14.89 6.50
N THR A 155 4.08 -15.36 6.88
CA THR A 155 5.22 -14.48 7.16
C THR A 155 6.36 -14.70 6.19
N LEU A 156 6.84 -13.62 5.60
CA LEU A 156 8.03 -13.65 4.75
C LEU A 156 9.24 -13.16 5.54
N ALA A 157 10.15 -14.07 5.91
CA ALA A 157 11.39 -13.69 6.59
C ALA A 157 12.28 -12.82 5.70
N LEU A 158 12.86 -11.77 6.29
CA LEU A 158 13.76 -10.84 5.63
C LEU A 158 15.16 -10.93 6.22
N GLU A 159 16.11 -11.29 5.36
CA GLU A 159 17.54 -11.17 5.66
C GLU A 159 17.91 -9.73 5.98
N ARG A 160 19.03 -9.55 6.71
CA ARG A 160 19.47 -8.23 7.15
C ARG A 160 19.72 -7.28 5.98
N THR A 161 20.26 -7.78 4.87
CA THR A 161 20.48 -7.05 3.62
C THR A 161 19.16 -6.51 3.06
N ARG A 162 18.14 -7.36 2.93
CA ARG A 162 16.80 -6.95 2.48
C ARG A 162 16.12 -5.95 3.40
N GLN A 163 16.36 -6.01 4.71
CA GLN A 163 15.87 -4.99 5.65
C GLN A 163 16.51 -3.63 5.39
N VAL A 164 17.81 -3.60 5.04
CA VAL A 164 18.50 -2.35 4.66
C VAL A 164 17.94 -1.84 3.34
N ASP A 165 17.75 -2.71 2.34
CA ASP A 165 17.14 -2.32 1.06
C ASP A 165 15.74 -1.73 1.25
N LYS A 166 14.92 -2.36 2.11
CA LYS A 166 13.60 -1.82 2.48
C LYS A 166 13.72 -0.44 3.11
N ALA A 167 14.65 -0.26 4.05
CA ALA A 167 14.87 1.04 4.70
C ALA A 167 15.31 2.12 3.70
N MET A 168 16.18 1.79 2.74
CA MET A 168 16.61 2.68 1.67
C MET A 168 15.44 3.05 0.75
N ALA A 169 14.65 2.06 0.32
CA ALA A 169 13.47 2.28 -0.52
C ALA A 169 12.45 3.21 0.18
N LEU A 170 12.19 3.00 1.47
CA LEU A 170 11.34 3.90 2.27
C LEU A 170 11.94 5.30 2.39
N GLY A 171 13.28 5.41 2.50
CA GLY A 171 13.97 6.71 2.56
C GLY A 171 13.84 7.53 1.27
N MET A 172 13.55 6.88 0.15
CA MET A 172 13.27 7.56 -1.13
C MET A 172 11.83 8.10 -1.22
N MET A 173 10.92 7.72 -0.30
CA MET A 173 9.56 8.25 -0.27
C MET A 173 9.57 9.66 0.32
N HIS A 174 9.07 10.63 -0.45
CA HIS A 174 9.10 12.03 -0.05
C HIS A 174 8.42 12.28 1.30
N ASP A 175 7.28 11.64 1.57
CA ASP A 175 6.49 11.85 2.79
C ASP A 175 7.20 11.41 4.08
N LEU A 176 8.21 10.54 3.95
CA LEU A 176 8.99 10.01 5.08
C LEU A 176 10.30 10.78 5.33
N GLN A 177 10.66 11.73 4.45
CA GLN A 177 11.89 12.51 4.54
C GLN A 177 11.83 13.71 5.50
N PRO A 178 10.69 14.42 5.68
CA PRO A 178 10.62 15.56 6.56
C PRO A 178 11.04 15.23 7.99
N ARG A 179 11.78 16.16 8.59
CA ARG A 179 12.21 16.00 9.99
C ARG A 179 11.01 16.16 10.92
N PRO A 180 10.83 15.29 11.92
CA PRO A 180 9.76 15.42 12.90
C PRO A 180 9.87 16.77 13.63
N PRO A 181 8.72 17.36 14.04
CA PRO A 181 8.70 18.62 14.79
C PRO A 181 9.57 18.61 16.05
N PHE A 182 10.09 19.78 16.45
CA PHE A 182 10.99 19.91 17.60
C PHE A 182 10.46 19.25 18.88
N LYS A 183 9.18 19.44 19.20
CA LYS A 183 8.50 18.81 20.35
C LYS A 183 8.63 17.28 20.33
N ARG A 184 8.47 16.65 19.17
CA ARG A 184 8.60 15.20 19.01
C ARG A 184 10.06 14.76 19.22
N ARG A 185 11.03 15.51 18.69
CA ARG A 185 12.47 15.23 18.89
C ARG A 185 12.88 15.34 20.36
N LEU A 186 12.45 16.39 21.06
CA LEU A 186 12.72 16.57 22.49
C LEU A 186 12.12 15.42 23.30
N ARG A 187 10.85 15.06 23.04
CA ARG A 187 10.19 13.92 23.67
C ARG A 187 10.97 12.62 23.46
N ARG A 188 11.49 12.36 22.26
CA ARG A 188 12.29 11.16 21.98
C ARG A 188 13.60 11.13 22.77
N ARG A 189 14.30 12.26 22.89
CA ARG A 189 15.51 12.36 23.72
C ARG A 189 15.23 12.06 25.19
N LEU A 190 14.14 12.64 25.73
CA LEU A 190 13.69 12.37 27.10
C LEU A 190 13.32 10.90 27.29
N GLN A 191 12.62 10.28 26.34
CA GLN A 191 12.28 8.85 26.38
C GLN A 191 13.51 7.94 26.28
N GLY A 192 14.52 8.34 25.51
CA GLY A 192 15.80 7.64 25.45
C GLY A 192 16.53 7.70 26.80
N TRP A 193 16.54 8.87 27.44
CA TRP A 193 17.22 9.06 28.72
C TRP A 193 16.49 8.41 29.91
N LEU A 194 15.17 8.60 30.02
CA LEU A 194 14.37 8.14 31.15
C LEU A 194 13.91 6.68 31.04
N ALA A 195 13.61 6.22 29.82
CA ALA A 195 12.96 4.94 29.58
C ALA A 195 13.76 4.00 28.67
N GLY A 196 15.02 4.36 28.33
CA GLY A 196 15.90 3.53 27.50
C GLY A 196 15.40 3.31 26.07
N ARG A 197 14.40 4.09 25.60
CA ARG A 197 13.75 3.85 24.32
C ARG A 197 14.72 4.13 23.16
N ARG A 198 14.90 3.12 22.29
CA ARG A 198 15.77 3.23 21.10
C ARG A 198 14.95 3.53 19.85
N TRP A 199 15.46 4.44 19.03
CA TRP A 199 14.90 4.73 17.71
C TRP A 199 15.68 3.98 16.63
N PRO A 200 15.04 3.64 15.48
CA PRO A 200 15.71 2.96 14.38
C PRO A 200 16.91 3.76 13.89
N ALA A 201 17.92 3.06 13.37
CA ALA A 201 19.06 3.72 12.73
C ALA A 201 18.68 4.42 11.41
N TYR A 202 17.65 3.91 10.73
CA TYR A 202 17.25 4.36 9.41
C TYR A 202 16.03 5.26 9.49
N GLY A 203 16.26 6.58 9.47
CA GLY A 203 15.23 7.60 9.38
C GLY A 203 14.63 8.07 10.72
N GLU A 204 14.04 9.26 10.68
CA GLU A 204 13.41 9.88 11.85
C GLU A 204 11.88 9.68 11.87
N ASP A 205 11.27 9.12 10.82
CA ASP A 205 9.84 8.87 10.82
C ASP A 205 9.45 7.61 11.63
N GLU A 206 8.28 7.63 12.26
CA GLU A 206 7.79 6.46 13.02
C GLU A 206 7.37 5.30 12.13
N PHE A 207 7.00 5.58 10.89
CA PHE A 207 6.76 4.57 9.88
C PHE A 207 7.99 3.68 9.65
N MET A 208 9.20 4.25 9.62
CA MET A 208 10.44 3.47 9.49
C MET A 208 10.59 2.42 10.61
N ARG A 209 10.23 2.80 11.84
CA ARG A 209 10.22 1.87 12.99
C ARG A 209 9.23 0.73 12.77
N LYS A 210 8.05 1.05 12.24
CA LYS A 210 6.96 0.09 12.04
C LYS A 210 7.26 -0.88 10.90
N SER A 211 7.81 -0.37 9.81
CA SER A 211 7.87 -1.08 8.53
C SER A 211 9.15 -1.89 8.35
N VAL A 212 10.30 -1.50 8.91
CA VAL A 212 11.55 -2.27 8.75
C VAL A 212 11.65 -3.34 9.84
N ARG A 213 11.18 -4.56 9.54
CA ARG A 213 11.05 -5.70 10.47
C ARG A 213 11.78 -6.94 9.99
N ARG A 214 11.96 -7.94 10.85
CA ARG A 214 12.61 -9.22 10.46
C ARG A 214 11.78 -10.07 9.51
N HIS A 215 10.48 -9.81 9.42
CA HIS A 215 9.57 -10.50 8.55
C HIS A 215 8.41 -9.58 8.15
N GLU A 216 7.90 -9.75 6.94
CA GLU A 216 6.61 -9.18 6.54
C GLU A 216 5.49 -10.12 7.00
N LEU A 217 4.30 -9.56 7.23
CA LEU A 217 3.10 -10.31 7.59
C LEU A 217 2.01 -10.04 6.55
N PHE A 218 1.44 -11.12 6.02
CA PHE A 218 0.33 -11.08 5.10
C PHE A 218 -0.78 -12.02 5.56
N TRP A 219 -1.99 -11.83 5.06
CA TRP A 219 -3.08 -12.79 5.13
C TRP A 219 -3.37 -13.35 3.75
N VAL A 220 -3.35 -14.67 3.65
CA VAL A 220 -3.50 -15.38 2.37
C VAL A 220 -4.97 -15.64 2.09
N GLU A 221 -5.38 -15.34 0.87
CA GLU A 221 -6.64 -15.78 0.29
C GLU A 221 -6.34 -16.52 -1.01
N SER A 222 -6.61 -17.83 -1.01
CA SER A 222 -6.50 -18.68 -2.20
C SER A 222 -7.69 -18.44 -3.12
N LEU A 223 -7.42 -18.22 -4.41
CA LEU A 223 -8.44 -18.11 -5.45
C LEU A 223 -8.54 -19.37 -6.31
N ASP A 224 -7.58 -20.30 -6.16
CA ASP A 224 -7.54 -21.58 -6.88
C ASP A 224 -8.50 -22.63 -6.29
N GLY A 225 -9.26 -22.29 -5.25
CA GLY A 225 -10.25 -23.18 -4.62
C GLY A 225 -9.65 -24.28 -3.74
N GLU A 226 -8.33 -24.43 -3.69
CA GLU A 226 -7.64 -25.26 -2.70
C GLU A 226 -7.19 -24.36 -1.53
N ALA A 227 -7.75 -24.63 -0.35
CA ALA A 227 -7.44 -23.99 0.93
C ALA A 227 -6.38 -24.78 1.71
#